data_AF-A0A414UE83-F1
#
_entry.id   AF-A0A414UE83-F1
#
_cell.length_a   1.000
_cell.length_b   1.000
_cell.length_c   1.000
_cell.angle_alpha   90.00
_cell.angle_beta   90.00
_cell.angle_gamma   90.00
#
_symmetry.space_group_name_H-M   'P 1'
#
loop_
_entity.id
_entity.type
_entity.pdbx_description
1 polymer ?
#
loop_
_entity_poly.entity_id
_entity_poly.type
_entity_poly.pdbx_seq_one_letter_code
_entity_poly.pdbx_strand_id
1 'polypeptide(L)'
;MKKFTFVLAAMFAFATLGNAAETEETVYFGGAPSWAFKKFADINGPLPLSVTATADWNEVTLTDKASISTSDYKAIKVYYSDLTQVGDNKMQLVIGVKAPGYGQNNNWTLDPADFVDVDPAKESVELELGDKYDGKSIDKLTLALKKVGASITINKVVFVKQNGDEEIQSTSASGEVKQVTATPWFEFTQWNMQYLCDKTCTLLTYTKSAEESQKYVIEFAEPTQDALQWLPMAVTAGGDEAPAYIGIPVGSEKAELELNSETEFTKDKAPVEWTSIKSIALQSGCAAGVTQTVKIKSAKRIITNTTTGISKVENLEVAKDGKCFNLAGQQVGKGYKGIVIKNGKKMVIK
;
A
#
# COMPACT_ATOMS: atom_id res chain seq x y z
N MET A 1 -36.51 36.65 10.19
CA MET A 1 -35.89 36.24 8.91
C MET A 1 -34.79 35.26 9.22
N LYS A 2 -35.05 33.94 9.06
CA LYS A 2 -34.07 32.88 9.26
C LYS A 2 -33.39 32.61 7.92
N LYS A 3 -32.07 32.73 7.87
CA LYS A 3 -31.25 32.43 6.69
C LYS A 3 -31.17 30.91 6.54
N PHE A 4 -31.76 30.38 5.47
CA PHE A 4 -31.56 28.99 5.04
C PHE A 4 -30.26 28.93 4.23
N THR A 5 -29.28 28.18 4.73
CA THR A 5 -28.07 27.83 3.97
C THR A 5 -28.39 26.60 3.13
N PHE A 6 -28.28 26.72 1.81
CA PHE A 6 -28.39 25.61 0.86
C PHE A 6 -27.20 24.65 1.06
N VAL A 7 -27.48 23.40 1.45
CA VAL A 7 -26.56 22.29 1.26
C VAL A 7 -26.87 21.71 -0.12
N LEU A 8 -25.91 21.81 -1.04
CA LEU A 8 -26.00 21.22 -2.37
C LEU A 8 -25.78 19.71 -2.24
N ALA A 9 -26.86 18.96 -2.07
CA ALA A 9 -26.84 17.51 -2.25
C ALA A 9 -26.87 17.22 -3.76
N ALA A 10 -25.73 16.81 -4.31
CA ALA A 10 -25.70 16.25 -5.66
C ALA A 10 -26.33 14.85 -5.61
N MET A 11 -27.62 14.76 -5.91
CA MET A 11 -28.27 13.50 -6.26
C MET A 11 -27.73 13.06 -7.62
N PHE A 12 -26.82 12.09 -7.63
CA PHE A 12 -26.53 11.34 -8.85
C PHE A 12 -27.72 10.43 -9.16
N ALA A 13 -28.33 10.67 -10.32
CA ALA A 13 -29.36 9.82 -10.88
C ALA A 13 -28.76 8.44 -11.18
N PHE A 14 -29.25 7.40 -10.51
CA PHE A 14 -28.99 6.02 -10.87
C PHE A 14 -29.69 5.72 -12.20
N ALA A 15 -28.97 5.89 -13.31
CA ALA A 15 -29.28 5.15 -14.53
C ALA A 15 -28.91 3.69 -14.27
N THR A 16 -29.89 2.79 -14.35
CA THR A 16 -29.69 1.35 -14.32
C THR A 16 -28.87 0.93 -15.55
N LEU A 17 -27.55 0.89 -15.41
CA LEU A 17 -26.60 0.40 -16.41
C LEU A 17 -26.04 -0.94 -15.90
N GLY A 18 -25.94 -1.90 -16.81
CA GLY A 18 -25.71 -3.32 -16.53
C GLY A 18 -24.54 -3.57 -15.58
N ASN A 19 -24.65 -4.63 -14.76
CA ASN A 19 -23.65 -5.03 -13.77
C ASN A 19 -22.23 -4.83 -14.31
N ALA A 20 -21.59 -3.74 -13.90
CA ALA A 20 -20.18 -3.56 -14.12
C ALA A 20 -19.46 -4.70 -13.36
N ALA A 21 -18.51 -5.35 -14.03
CA ALA A 21 -17.72 -6.37 -13.37
C ALA A 21 -16.75 -5.64 -12.43
N GLU A 22 -16.99 -5.76 -11.13
CA GLU A 22 -16.14 -5.21 -10.08
C GLU A 22 -15.18 -6.29 -9.59
N THR A 23 -13.90 -5.94 -9.50
CA THR A 23 -12.88 -6.75 -8.84
C THR A 23 -12.37 -5.99 -7.63
N GLU A 24 -12.35 -6.64 -6.47
CA GLU A 24 -11.78 -6.07 -5.25
C GLU A 24 -10.39 -6.64 -4.99
N GLU A 25 -9.43 -5.76 -4.70
CA GLU A 25 -8.07 -6.11 -4.34
C GLU A 25 -7.67 -5.46 -3.02
N THR A 26 -6.91 -6.18 -2.21
CA THR A 26 -6.31 -5.60 -1.00
C THR A 26 -5.24 -4.59 -1.38
N VAL A 27 -5.30 -3.42 -0.75
CA VAL A 27 -4.29 -2.37 -0.88
C VAL A 27 -3.39 -2.42 0.33
N TYR A 28 -2.11 -2.18 0.09
CA TYR A 28 -1.09 -2.13 1.11
C TYR A 28 -0.49 -0.73 1.17
N PHE A 29 0.28 -0.47 2.21
CA PHE A 29 0.97 0.78 2.44
C PHE A 29 2.49 0.58 2.41
N GLY A 30 3.21 1.43 1.69
CA GLY A 30 4.66 1.30 1.45
C GLY A 30 5.04 1.46 -0.02
N GLY A 31 6.02 0.67 -0.48
CA GLY A 31 6.45 0.64 -1.89
C GLY A 31 7.43 1.72 -2.34
N ALA A 32 7.63 2.81 -1.58
CA ALA A 32 8.68 3.79 -1.82
C ALA A 32 9.62 3.92 -0.60
N PRO A 33 10.92 4.19 -0.80
CA PRO A 33 11.83 4.51 0.28
C PRO A 33 11.35 5.79 0.98
N SER A 34 11.25 5.75 2.30
CA SER A 34 10.59 6.82 3.04
C SER A 34 11.28 7.02 4.39
N TRP A 35 11.69 8.26 4.66
CA TRP A 35 12.66 8.64 5.69
C TRP A 35 12.03 8.93 7.07
N ALA A 36 10.70 8.88 7.19
CA ALA A 36 9.98 9.49 8.32
C ALA A 36 8.89 8.61 8.93
N PHE A 37 9.19 7.34 9.22
CA PHE A 37 8.19 6.39 9.77
C PHE A 37 8.68 5.77 11.06
N LYS A 38 7.93 6.00 12.13
CA LYS A 38 8.31 5.61 13.49
C LYS A 38 7.71 4.29 13.95
N LYS A 39 6.66 3.77 13.30
CA LYS A 39 5.97 2.60 13.84
C LYS A 39 5.11 1.89 12.81
N PHE A 40 5.18 0.56 12.80
CA PHE A 40 4.17 -0.32 12.26
C PHE A 40 3.72 -1.25 13.40
N ALA A 41 2.44 -1.18 13.75
CA ALA A 41 1.78 -2.19 14.56
C ALA A 41 0.42 -2.46 13.92
N ASP A 42 0.02 -3.73 13.80
CA ASP A 42 -1.37 -4.06 13.50
C ASP A 42 -2.22 -3.74 14.72
N ILE A 43 -3.51 -3.49 14.49
CA ILE A 43 -4.48 -3.36 15.57
C ILE A 43 -4.67 -4.67 16.35
N ASN A 44 -4.31 -5.81 15.77
CA ASN A 44 -4.51 -7.14 16.34
C ASN A 44 -3.22 -7.87 16.81
N GLY A 45 -2.03 -7.26 16.68
CA GLY A 45 -0.76 -7.89 17.06
C GLY A 45 0.44 -7.42 16.22
N PRO A 46 1.62 -8.02 16.37
CA PRO A 46 2.72 -7.74 15.44
C PRO A 46 2.37 -8.32 14.07
N LEU A 47 2.19 -7.43 13.08
CA LEU A 47 2.13 -7.85 11.67
C LEU A 47 3.54 -8.04 11.13
N PRO A 48 3.74 -9.00 10.23
CA PRO A 48 4.98 -9.13 9.50
C PRO A 48 5.31 -7.85 8.72
N LEU A 49 6.53 -7.35 8.88
CA LEU A 49 7.09 -6.23 8.14
C LEU A 49 8.04 -6.76 7.08
N SER A 50 7.58 -6.81 5.82
CA SER A 50 8.46 -7.14 4.69
C SER A 50 9.26 -5.93 4.28
N VAL A 51 10.58 -6.09 4.17
CA VAL A 51 11.51 -5.03 3.77
C VAL A 51 12.39 -5.51 2.62
N THR A 52 12.68 -4.62 1.67
CA THR A 52 13.62 -4.84 0.56
C THR A 52 14.61 -3.70 0.47
N ALA A 53 15.90 -4.02 0.41
CA ALA A 53 16.98 -3.04 0.28
C ALA A 53 17.01 -2.38 -1.10
N THR A 54 17.10 -1.05 -1.14
CA THR A 54 17.26 -0.29 -2.39
C THR A 54 18.69 0.20 -2.61
N ALA A 55 19.56 0.05 -1.61
CA ALA A 55 20.98 0.34 -1.65
C ALA A 55 21.78 -0.77 -0.92
N ASP A 56 23.09 -0.78 -1.12
CA ASP A 56 23.96 -1.63 -0.31
C ASP A 56 24.04 -1.09 1.12
N TRP A 57 24.17 -1.98 2.10
CA TRP A 57 24.24 -1.66 3.54
C TRP A 57 23.04 -0.90 4.10
N ASN A 58 21.84 -1.13 3.58
CA ASN A 58 20.61 -0.61 4.19
C ASN A 58 20.43 -1.18 5.61
N GLU A 59 20.04 -0.35 6.56
CA GLU A 59 19.70 -0.77 7.91
C GLU A 59 18.22 -0.53 8.21
N VAL A 60 17.59 -1.46 8.92
CA VAL A 60 16.21 -1.39 9.39
C VAL A 60 16.20 -1.38 10.91
N THR A 61 15.59 -0.37 11.54
CA THR A 61 15.54 -0.24 13.01
C THR A 61 14.42 -1.08 13.60
N LEU A 62 14.71 -2.05 14.45
CA LEU A 62 13.73 -3.06 14.86
C LEU A 62 12.88 -2.68 16.10
N THR A 63 13.12 -1.52 16.71
CA THR A 63 12.36 -1.01 17.86
C THR A 63 12.31 0.52 17.86
N ASP A 64 11.24 1.10 18.38
CA ASP A 64 11.12 2.54 18.64
C ASP A 64 11.67 2.94 20.02
N LYS A 65 12.06 1.97 20.87
CA LYS A 65 12.69 2.27 22.16
C LYS A 65 14.00 3.01 21.93
N ALA A 66 14.12 4.17 22.57
CA ALA A 66 15.33 5.00 22.51
C ALA A 66 16.57 4.26 23.01
N SER A 67 16.39 3.37 23.99
CA SER A 67 17.42 2.46 24.46
C SER A 67 16.80 1.24 25.15
N ILE A 68 17.51 0.12 25.17
CA ILE A 68 17.06 -1.14 25.78
C ILE A 68 17.92 -1.39 27.02
N SER A 69 17.27 -1.43 28.20
CA SER A 69 17.97 -1.66 29.46
C SER A 69 18.29 -3.14 29.66
N THR A 70 19.56 -3.47 29.90
CA THR A 70 19.97 -4.85 30.21
C THR A 70 19.60 -5.27 31.63
N SER A 71 19.22 -4.34 32.50
CA SER A 71 18.59 -4.67 33.80
C SER A 71 17.23 -5.32 33.63
N ASP A 72 16.51 -4.99 32.57
CA ASP A 72 15.10 -5.35 32.39
C ASP A 72 14.98 -6.59 31.49
N TYR A 73 15.87 -6.73 30.51
CA TYR A 73 15.84 -7.77 29.49
C TYR A 73 17.13 -8.58 29.47
N LYS A 74 16.99 -9.89 29.32
CA LYS A 74 18.10 -10.84 29.22
C LYS A 74 18.36 -11.31 27.79
N ALA A 75 17.39 -11.16 26.88
CA ALA A 75 17.57 -11.56 25.49
C ALA A 75 16.65 -10.79 24.55
N ILE A 76 17.03 -10.78 23.28
CA ILE A 76 16.23 -10.25 22.17
C ILE A 76 16.05 -11.36 21.14
N LYS A 77 14.81 -11.61 20.74
CA LYS A 77 14.45 -12.56 19.69
C LYS A 77 13.83 -11.83 18.51
N VAL A 78 14.28 -12.14 17.30
CA VAL A 78 13.71 -11.63 16.05
C VAL A 78 13.25 -12.81 15.23
N TYR A 79 11.96 -12.88 14.94
CA TYR A 79 11.35 -13.91 14.11
C TYR A 79 11.18 -13.39 12.69
N TYR A 80 11.45 -14.22 11.69
CA TYR A 80 11.46 -13.79 10.30
C TYR A 80 11.06 -14.93 9.33
N SER A 81 10.68 -14.54 8.12
CA SER A 81 10.35 -15.43 7.00
C SER A 81 10.73 -14.78 5.66
N ASP A 82 10.52 -15.51 4.55
CA ASP A 82 10.64 -15.02 3.17
C ASP A 82 11.99 -14.35 2.85
N LEU A 83 13.05 -14.85 3.47
CA LEU A 83 14.40 -14.30 3.31
C LEU A 83 14.92 -14.55 1.89
N THR A 84 15.31 -13.45 1.22
CA THR A 84 16.05 -13.46 -0.05
C THR A 84 17.41 -12.81 0.17
N GLN A 85 18.45 -13.64 0.18
CA GLN A 85 19.85 -13.19 0.23
C GLN A 85 20.35 -12.88 -1.19
N VAL A 86 21.25 -11.91 -1.34
CA VAL A 86 21.86 -11.58 -2.64
C VAL A 86 23.38 -11.79 -2.57
N GLY A 87 23.85 -12.86 -3.22
CA GLY A 87 25.24 -13.29 -3.17
C GLY A 87 25.69 -13.78 -1.78
N ASP A 88 26.99 -13.68 -1.49
CA ASP A 88 27.57 -14.14 -0.22
C ASP A 88 27.40 -13.13 0.94
N ASN A 89 26.81 -11.96 0.67
CA ASN A 89 26.63 -10.91 1.65
C ASN A 89 25.42 -11.18 2.55
N LYS A 90 25.65 -11.95 3.60
CA LYS A 90 24.61 -12.29 4.57
C LYS A 90 24.04 -11.06 5.28
N MET A 91 22.70 -11.00 5.35
CA MET A 91 22.03 -10.06 6.26
C MET A 91 22.48 -10.28 7.70
N GLN A 92 22.55 -9.22 8.50
CA GLN A 92 23.00 -9.30 9.89
C GLN A 92 22.07 -8.56 10.83
N LEU A 93 21.70 -9.19 11.94
CA LEU A 93 21.20 -8.50 13.11
C LEU A 93 22.39 -7.81 13.79
N VAL A 94 22.26 -6.52 14.04
CA VAL A 94 23.28 -5.67 14.65
C VAL A 94 22.73 -5.12 15.96
N ILE A 95 23.44 -5.37 17.04
CA ILE A 95 23.12 -4.87 18.37
C ILE A 95 24.33 -4.19 19.00
N GLY A 96 24.14 -3.06 19.69
CA GLY A 96 25.27 -2.44 20.36
C GLY A 96 24.96 -1.15 21.10
N VAL A 97 25.97 -0.71 21.85
CA VAL A 97 26.02 0.57 22.56
C VAL A 97 26.81 1.55 21.72
N LYS A 98 26.31 2.78 21.52
CA LYS A 98 27.00 3.78 20.72
C LYS A 98 28.20 4.31 21.49
N ALA A 99 29.39 4.23 20.89
CA ALA A 99 30.58 4.81 21.48
C ALA A 99 30.49 6.36 21.52
N PRO A 100 31.24 7.03 22.41
CA PRO A 100 31.31 8.49 22.41
C PRO A 100 31.66 9.06 21.03
N GLY A 101 30.88 10.05 20.58
CA GLY A 101 31.04 10.66 19.25
C GLY A 101 30.44 9.86 18.09
N TYR A 102 29.60 8.85 18.35
CA TYR A 102 28.86 8.14 17.30
C TYR A 102 28.09 9.10 16.38
N GLY A 103 28.22 8.89 15.07
CA GLY A 103 27.66 9.72 14.01
C GLY A 103 28.48 10.97 13.67
N GLN A 104 29.57 11.26 14.39
CA GLN A 104 30.43 12.43 14.14
C GLN A 104 31.73 12.00 13.45
N ASN A 105 32.23 12.80 12.49
CA ASN A 105 33.52 12.55 11.82
C ASN A 105 33.66 11.12 11.25
N ASN A 106 32.60 10.56 10.67
CA ASN A 106 32.52 9.17 10.20
C ASN A 106 32.74 8.09 11.29
N ASN A 107 32.56 8.42 12.56
CA ASN A 107 32.60 7.46 13.66
C ASN A 107 31.26 6.72 13.75
N TRP A 108 31.24 5.44 13.38
CA TRP A 108 30.07 4.56 13.50
C TRP A 108 30.32 3.43 14.51
N THR A 109 31.25 3.63 15.44
CA THR A 109 31.72 2.60 16.37
C THR A 109 30.66 2.27 17.41
N LEU A 110 30.39 0.98 17.55
CA LEU A 110 29.61 0.42 18.65
C LEU A 110 30.57 -0.29 19.61
N ASP A 111 30.43 -0.03 20.91
CA ASP A 111 31.24 -0.68 21.95
C ASP A 111 30.45 -0.77 23.27
N PRO A 112 29.99 -1.97 23.68
CA PRO A 112 30.10 -3.26 23.00
C PRO A 112 29.16 -3.42 21.80
N ALA A 113 29.48 -4.36 20.90
CA ALA A 113 28.69 -4.67 19.70
C ALA A 113 28.66 -6.17 19.40
N ASP A 114 27.53 -6.67 18.91
CA ASP A 114 27.37 -8.01 18.36
C ASP A 114 26.71 -7.96 16.97
N PHE A 115 27.17 -8.86 16.11
CA PHE A 115 26.72 -9.00 14.73
C PHE A 115 26.39 -10.47 14.49
N VAL A 116 25.12 -10.76 14.22
CA VAL A 116 24.65 -12.13 14.04
C VAL A 116 24.08 -12.29 12.64
N ASP A 117 24.66 -13.20 11.86
CA ASP A 117 24.16 -13.53 10.53
C ASP A 117 22.74 -14.11 10.62
N VAL A 118 21.85 -13.63 9.75
CA VAL A 118 20.52 -14.19 9.57
C VAL A 118 20.63 -15.45 8.74
N ASP A 119 20.18 -16.56 9.31
CA ASP A 119 20.26 -17.89 8.69
C ASP A 119 18.97 -18.18 7.90
N PRO A 120 19.03 -18.45 6.58
CA PRO A 120 17.86 -18.84 5.79
C PRO A 120 17.21 -20.15 6.25
N ALA A 121 17.93 -21.01 6.97
CA ALA A 121 17.40 -22.27 7.47
C ALA A 121 16.68 -22.14 8.82
N LYS A 122 16.66 -20.94 9.43
CA LYS A 122 16.01 -20.67 10.71
C LYS A 122 14.84 -19.71 10.53
N GLU A 123 13.91 -19.77 11.47
CA GLU A 123 12.74 -18.88 11.54
C GLU A 123 12.92 -17.74 12.56
N SER A 124 14.03 -17.76 13.29
CA SER A 124 14.35 -16.76 14.29
C SER A 124 15.84 -16.69 14.61
N VAL A 125 16.27 -15.53 15.09
CA VAL A 125 17.55 -15.30 15.75
C VAL A 125 17.30 -14.84 17.18
N GLU A 126 18.06 -15.40 18.13
CA GLU A 126 18.04 -15.00 19.54
C GLU A 126 19.42 -14.52 19.95
N LEU A 127 19.45 -13.45 20.72
CA LEU A 127 20.68 -12.81 21.18
C LEU A 127 20.57 -12.55 22.68
N GLU A 128 21.42 -13.23 23.44
CA GLU A 128 21.49 -13.07 24.89
C GLU A 128 22.27 -11.80 25.25
N LEU A 129 21.67 -10.99 26.12
CA LEU A 129 22.26 -9.78 26.69
C LEU A 129 23.05 -10.17 27.94
N GLY A 130 24.15 -10.92 27.73
CA GLY A 130 25.01 -11.39 28.82
C GLY A 130 25.89 -10.29 29.44
N ASP A 131 26.85 -10.69 30.28
CA ASP A 131 27.74 -9.82 31.07
C ASP A 131 28.40 -8.68 30.27
N LYS A 132 28.62 -8.90 28.97
CA LYS A 132 29.14 -7.90 28.03
C LYS A 132 28.36 -6.59 28.05
N TYR A 133 27.04 -6.65 28.27
CA TYR A 133 26.13 -5.52 28.30
C TYR A 133 25.67 -5.15 29.72
N ASP A 134 26.26 -5.73 30.77
CA ASP A 134 25.83 -5.49 32.16
C ASP A 134 25.96 -4.00 32.54
N GLY A 135 24.89 -3.46 33.13
CA GLY A 135 24.75 -2.03 33.47
C GLY A 135 24.75 -1.07 32.27
N LYS A 136 24.66 -1.59 31.04
CA LYS A 136 24.66 -0.78 29.81
C LYS A 136 23.25 -0.64 29.22
N SER A 137 23.13 0.36 28.37
CA SER A 137 21.92 0.71 27.65
C SER A 137 22.18 0.50 26.15
N ILE A 138 21.43 -0.40 25.52
CA ILE A 138 21.63 -0.74 24.11
C ILE A 138 20.98 0.34 23.24
N ASP A 139 21.79 1.02 22.45
CA ASP A 139 21.40 2.18 21.65
C ASP A 139 21.08 1.86 20.18
N LYS A 140 21.42 0.64 19.75
CA LYS A 140 21.22 0.17 18.39
C LYS A 140 20.73 -1.27 18.38
N LEU A 141 19.61 -1.49 17.71
CA LEU A 141 19.07 -2.80 17.33
C LEU A 141 18.55 -2.67 15.89
N THR A 142 19.34 -3.11 14.93
CA THR A 142 19.02 -2.98 13.51
C THR A 142 19.23 -4.29 12.75
N LEU A 143 18.50 -4.45 11.66
CA LEU A 143 18.77 -5.48 10.65
C LEU A 143 19.48 -4.83 9.46
N ALA A 144 20.72 -5.23 9.20
CA ALA A 144 21.51 -4.78 8.08
C ALA A 144 21.27 -5.67 6.85
N LEU A 145 20.62 -5.11 5.83
CA LEU A 145 20.47 -5.68 4.50
C LEU A 145 21.66 -5.22 3.64
N LYS A 146 22.69 -6.07 3.56
CA LYS A 146 23.99 -5.68 3.02
C LYS A 146 24.02 -5.39 1.52
N LYS A 147 23.03 -5.86 0.75
CA LYS A 147 23.03 -5.78 -0.71
C LYS A 147 21.67 -5.37 -1.26
N VAL A 148 21.69 -4.51 -2.28
CA VAL A 148 20.48 -4.13 -3.03
C VAL A 148 19.72 -5.36 -3.51
N GLY A 149 18.38 -5.33 -3.38
CA GLY A 149 17.48 -6.41 -3.76
C GLY A 149 17.34 -7.53 -2.72
N ALA A 150 18.16 -7.54 -1.67
CA ALA A 150 17.95 -8.46 -0.55
C ALA A 150 16.64 -8.10 0.16
N SER A 151 15.87 -9.10 0.57
CA SER A 151 14.56 -8.91 1.22
C SER A 151 14.31 -9.90 2.34
N ILE A 152 13.46 -9.53 3.29
CA ILE A 152 13.09 -10.34 4.45
C ILE A 152 11.77 -9.86 5.02
N THR A 153 10.98 -10.78 5.54
CA THR A 153 9.79 -10.48 6.33
C THR A 153 10.12 -10.63 7.81
N ILE A 154 10.05 -9.52 8.56
CA ILE A 154 10.22 -9.52 10.03
C ILE A 154 8.86 -9.79 10.65
N ASN A 155 8.65 -11.00 11.16
CA ASN A 155 7.36 -11.44 11.70
C ASN A 155 7.03 -10.79 13.05
N LYS A 156 8.01 -10.76 13.97
CA LYS A 156 7.90 -10.08 15.27
C LYS A 156 9.26 -9.91 15.92
N VAL A 157 9.38 -8.91 16.77
CA VAL A 157 10.53 -8.68 17.65
C VAL A 157 10.06 -8.84 19.09
N VAL A 158 10.80 -9.60 19.89
CA VAL A 158 10.44 -9.94 21.26
C VAL A 158 11.60 -9.64 22.17
N PHE A 159 11.36 -8.86 23.22
CA PHE A 159 12.31 -8.68 24.31
C PHE A 159 11.95 -9.63 25.44
N VAL A 160 12.91 -10.45 25.86
CA VAL A 160 12.73 -11.42 26.94
C VAL A 160 13.20 -10.76 28.23
N LYS A 161 12.28 -10.56 29.17
CA LYS A 161 12.56 -10.00 30.48
C LYS A 161 13.44 -10.93 31.31
N GLN A 162 14.08 -10.39 32.34
CA GLN A 162 14.90 -11.19 33.27
C GLN A 162 14.15 -12.40 33.85
N ASN A 163 12.87 -12.22 34.20
CA ASN A 163 12.00 -13.28 34.70
C ASN A 163 11.55 -14.31 33.64
N GLY A 164 11.86 -14.10 32.36
CA GLY A 164 11.48 -14.96 31.24
C GLY A 164 10.24 -14.51 30.48
N ASP A 165 9.53 -13.47 30.93
CA ASP A 165 8.35 -12.97 30.23
C ASP A 165 8.74 -12.35 28.87
N GLU A 166 7.89 -12.56 27.87
CA GLU A 166 8.09 -12.04 26.52
C GLU A 166 7.31 -10.73 26.31
N GLU A 167 8.01 -9.68 25.90
CA GLU A 167 7.44 -8.39 25.53
C GLU A 167 7.59 -8.16 24.03
N ILE A 168 6.49 -8.32 23.30
CA ILE A 168 6.44 -8.05 21.86
C ILE A 168 6.67 -6.57 21.62
N GLN A 169 7.65 -6.26 20.78
CA GLN A 169 7.99 -4.91 20.39
C GLN A 169 7.27 -4.52 19.10
N SER A 170 6.97 -3.23 18.98
CA SER A 170 6.62 -2.67 17.69
C SER A 170 7.87 -2.54 16.83
N THR A 171 7.76 -2.93 15.57
CA THR A 171 8.83 -2.76 14.58
C THR A 171 8.59 -1.50 13.77
N SER A 172 9.64 -0.75 13.50
CA SER A 172 9.62 0.28 12.47
C SER A 172 10.61 -0.11 11.38
N ALA A 173 10.55 0.57 10.24
CA ALA A 173 11.64 0.51 9.30
C ALA A 173 11.84 1.92 8.77
N SER A 174 13.10 2.36 8.84
CA SER A 174 13.56 3.68 8.43
C SER A 174 14.74 3.50 7.48
N GLY A 175 15.06 4.53 6.69
CA GLY A 175 16.06 4.46 5.63
C GLY A 175 15.48 4.13 4.25
N GLU A 176 16.35 3.97 3.26
CA GLU A 176 15.96 3.68 1.88
C GLU A 176 15.59 2.19 1.73
N VAL A 177 14.47 1.77 2.31
CA VAL A 177 13.92 0.42 2.14
C VAL A 177 12.48 0.49 1.65
N LYS A 178 12.11 -0.43 0.75
CA LYS A 178 10.71 -0.64 0.38
C LYS A 178 10.05 -1.51 1.43
N GLN A 179 8.82 -1.17 1.81
CA GLN A 179 8.05 -1.85 2.83
C GLN A 179 6.64 -2.14 2.32
N VAL A 180 5.92 -3.09 2.92
CA VAL A 180 4.52 -3.37 2.59
C VAL A 180 3.77 -3.91 3.80
N THR A 181 2.58 -3.37 4.08
CA THR A 181 1.66 -3.86 5.11
C THR A 181 0.22 -3.41 4.84
N ALA A 182 -0.76 -4.23 5.23
CA ALA A 182 -2.18 -4.02 4.88
C ALA A 182 -2.96 -3.16 5.90
N THR A 183 -2.70 -3.34 7.20
CA THR A 183 -3.44 -2.68 8.30
C THR A 183 -2.52 -1.99 9.30
N PRO A 184 -1.70 -1.03 8.84
CA PRO A 184 -0.75 -0.34 9.70
C PRO A 184 -1.41 0.63 10.68
N TRP A 185 -0.71 0.87 11.79
CA TRP A 185 -0.82 2.10 12.58
C TRP A 185 0.31 3.06 12.21
N PHE A 186 -0.04 4.23 11.68
CA PHE A 186 0.88 5.34 11.42
C PHE A 186 0.98 6.33 12.59
N GLU A 187 2.21 6.76 12.85
CA GLU A 187 2.49 8.01 13.55
C GLU A 187 2.95 9.05 12.51
N PHE A 188 2.09 9.98 12.13
CA PHE A 188 2.43 11.04 11.20
C PHE A 188 2.84 12.32 11.94
N THR A 189 3.94 12.93 11.49
CA THR A 189 4.20 14.35 11.69
C THR A 189 3.69 15.15 10.50
N GLN A 190 3.76 16.47 10.59
CA GLN A 190 3.36 17.37 9.51
C GLN A 190 4.01 16.97 8.16
N TRP A 191 3.20 16.89 7.11
CA TRP A 191 3.56 16.57 5.71
C TRP A 191 4.10 15.17 5.43
N ASN A 192 4.24 14.29 6.43
CA ASN A 192 4.60 12.90 6.19
C ASN A 192 3.50 12.19 5.39
N MET A 193 3.90 11.29 4.49
CA MET A 193 2.98 10.56 3.64
C MET A 193 3.30 9.08 3.55
N GLN A 194 2.28 8.24 3.52
CA GLN A 194 2.44 6.83 3.25
C GLN A 194 1.85 6.49 1.87
N TYR A 195 2.67 5.93 1.00
CA TYR A 195 2.22 5.51 -0.32
C TYR A 195 1.37 4.25 -0.26
N LEU A 196 0.46 4.11 -1.21
CA LEU A 196 -0.27 2.89 -1.45
C LEU A 196 0.49 2.02 -2.46
N CYS A 197 0.59 0.73 -2.17
CA CYS A 197 1.24 -0.27 -2.98
C CYS A 197 0.42 -1.57 -3.05
N ASP A 198 0.80 -2.46 -3.97
CA ASP A 198 0.36 -3.85 -3.94
C ASP A 198 1.23 -4.68 -2.96
N LYS A 199 0.88 -5.97 -2.82
CA LYS A 199 1.61 -6.94 -1.99
C LYS A 199 3.08 -7.13 -2.36
N THR A 200 3.50 -6.68 -3.54
CA THR A 200 4.87 -6.79 -4.06
C THR A 200 5.70 -5.52 -3.80
N CYS A 201 5.18 -4.57 -3.01
CA CYS A 201 5.76 -3.25 -2.80
C CYS A 201 5.80 -2.39 -4.07
N THR A 202 4.95 -2.66 -5.07
CA THR A 202 4.84 -1.83 -6.27
C THR A 202 3.80 -0.75 -6.05
N LEU A 203 4.17 0.51 -6.31
CA LEU A 203 3.25 1.64 -6.16
C LEU A 203 2.04 1.47 -7.08
N LEU A 204 0.86 1.80 -6.55
CA LEU A 204 -0.36 1.74 -7.34
C LEU A 204 -0.38 2.92 -8.33
N THR A 205 -0.67 2.61 -9.59
CA THR A 205 -0.69 3.55 -10.71
C THR A 205 -2.03 3.48 -11.44
N TYR A 206 -2.32 4.50 -12.25
CA TYR A 206 -3.50 4.55 -13.12
C TYR A 206 -3.16 5.29 -14.41
N THR A 207 -3.62 4.82 -15.57
CA THR A 207 -3.40 5.50 -16.85
C THR A 207 -4.69 6.15 -17.32
N LYS A 208 -4.66 7.40 -17.80
CA LYS A 208 -5.86 8.14 -18.24
C LYS A 208 -6.63 7.42 -19.34
N SER A 209 -5.93 6.66 -20.19
CA SER A 209 -6.52 5.85 -21.27
C SER A 209 -7.07 4.50 -20.81
N ALA A 210 -7.07 4.19 -19.52
CA ALA A 210 -7.67 2.96 -19.01
C ALA A 210 -9.19 2.98 -19.25
N GLU A 211 -9.75 1.84 -19.65
CA GLU A 211 -11.19 1.64 -19.85
C GLU A 211 -11.91 1.26 -18.53
N GLU A 212 -11.17 1.22 -17.42
CA GLU A 212 -11.67 0.94 -16.07
C GLU A 212 -11.60 2.19 -15.21
N SER A 213 -12.48 2.29 -14.21
CA SER A 213 -12.30 3.21 -13.09
C SER A 213 -11.72 2.46 -11.89
N GLN A 214 -10.94 3.17 -11.07
CA GLN A 214 -10.36 2.61 -9.85
C GLN A 214 -10.79 3.44 -8.64
N LYS A 215 -11.49 2.79 -7.70
CA LYS A 215 -11.88 3.39 -6.43
C LYS A 215 -11.05 2.81 -5.29
N TYR A 216 -10.34 3.68 -4.57
CA TYR A 216 -9.55 3.37 -3.40
C TYR A 216 -10.36 3.68 -2.16
N VAL A 217 -10.36 2.74 -1.22
CA VAL A 217 -11.11 2.84 0.02
C VAL A 217 -10.20 2.51 1.17
N ILE A 218 -10.11 3.41 2.15
CA ILE A 218 -9.44 3.19 3.43
C ILE A 218 -10.50 3.25 4.52
N GLU A 219 -10.59 2.21 5.33
CA GLU A 219 -11.35 2.22 6.57
C GLU A 219 -10.39 2.45 7.74
N PHE A 220 -10.72 3.43 8.57
CA PHE A 220 -9.96 3.70 9.79
C PHE A 220 -10.53 2.86 10.93
N ALA A 221 -9.66 2.39 11.83
CA ALA A 221 -10.09 1.64 12.99
C ALA A 221 -10.74 2.53 14.06
N GLU A 222 -10.39 3.82 14.04
CA GLU A 222 -10.95 4.88 14.88
C GLU A 222 -11.14 6.13 13.99
N PRO A 223 -12.13 6.99 14.26
CA PRO A 223 -12.29 8.24 13.53
C PRO A 223 -11.00 9.06 13.50
N THR A 224 -10.69 9.67 12.35
CA THR A 224 -9.50 10.53 12.18
C THR A 224 -9.51 11.67 13.20
N GLN A 225 -8.36 11.95 13.81
CA GLN A 225 -8.24 12.95 14.88
C GLN A 225 -7.75 14.32 14.37
N ASP A 226 -7.12 14.35 13.20
CA ASP A 226 -6.57 15.56 12.58
C ASP A 226 -6.67 15.47 11.04
N ALA A 227 -6.26 16.51 10.34
CA ALA A 227 -6.33 16.62 8.90
C ALA A 227 -5.47 15.55 8.21
N LEU A 228 -6.11 14.80 7.31
CA LEU A 228 -5.47 13.91 6.34
C LEU A 228 -5.86 14.34 4.93
N GLN A 229 -5.08 13.91 3.95
CA GLN A 229 -5.41 14.12 2.55
C GLN A 229 -4.90 12.97 1.68
N TRP A 230 -5.65 12.65 0.63
CA TRP A 230 -5.11 11.89 -0.48
C TRP A 230 -4.17 12.76 -1.29
N LEU A 231 -3.07 12.15 -1.74
CA LEU A 231 -2.05 12.77 -2.56
C LEU A 231 -1.73 11.89 -3.79
N PRO A 232 -2.65 11.79 -4.77
CA PRO A 232 -2.30 11.23 -6.08
C PRO A 232 -1.33 12.16 -6.82
N MET A 233 -0.32 11.57 -7.46
CA MET A 233 0.69 12.29 -8.24
C MET A 233 0.48 12.00 -9.73
N ALA A 234 -0.07 12.96 -10.45
CA ALA A 234 -0.23 12.87 -11.90
C ALA A 234 1.08 13.19 -12.64
N VAL A 235 1.21 12.60 -13.83
CA VAL A 235 2.29 12.84 -14.79
C VAL A 235 1.70 13.47 -16.05
N THR A 236 2.25 14.58 -16.50
CA THR A 236 1.81 15.28 -17.72
C THR A 236 2.37 14.62 -18.98
N ALA A 237 1.90 15.04 -20.16
CA ALA A 237 2.50 14.60 -21.43
C ALA A 237 3.98 15.01 -21.57
N GLY A 238 4.40 16.09 -20.90
CA GLY A 238 5.80 16.53 -20.85
C GLY A 238 6.66 15.79 -19.82
N GLY A 239 6.07 14.87 -19.04
CA GLY A 239 6.75 14.17 -17.95
C GLY A 239 6.80 14.93 -16.63
N ASP A 240 6.16 16.10 -16.54
CA ASP A 240 6.10 16.87 -15.31
C ASP A 240 5.18 16.22 -14.28
N GLU A 241 5.47 16.45 -13.01
CA GLU A 241 4.66 15.94 -11.89
C GLU A 241 3.72 17.03 -11.37
N ALA A 242 2.49 16.62 -11.08
CA ALA A 242 1.41 17.46 -10.57
C ALA A 242 0.65 16.74 -9.42
N PRO A 243 0.91 17.09 -8.15
CA PRO A 243 0.15 16.53 -7.03
C PRO A 243 -1.24 17.15 -6.94
N ALA A 244 -2.25 16.34 -6.60
CA ALA A 244 -3.53 16.84 -6.14
C ALA A 244 -3.69 16.60 -4.64
N TYR A 245 -4.19 17.59 -3.91
CA TYR A 245 -4.41 17.53 -2.47
C TYR A 245 -5.90 17.42 -2.20
N ILE A 246 -6.37 16.21 -1.87
CA ILE A 246 -7.79 15.93 -1.68
C ILE A 246 -8.03 15.67 -0.21
N GLY A 247 -8.60 16.66 0.49
CA GLY A 247 -8.79 16.61 1.94
C GLY A 247 -9.72 15.49 2.40
N ILE A 248 -9.34 14.83 3.49
CA ILE A 248 -10.15 13.87 4.23
C ILE A 248 -10.62 14.60 5.51
N PRO A 249 -11.94 14.74 5.72
CA PRO A 249 -12.47 15.41 6.90
C PRO A 249 -11.97 14.80 8.23
N VAL A 250 -11.84 15.64 9.25
CA VAL A 250 -11.60 15.19 10.63
C VAL A 250 -12.83 14.46 11.14
N GLY A 251 -12.64 13.36 11.87
CA GLY A 251 -13.70 12.48 12.34
C GLY A 251 -14.19 11.46 11.31
N SER A 252 -13.51 11.34 10.16
CA SER A 252 -13.83 10.33 9.16
C SER A 252 -13.52 8.91 9.67
N GLU A 253 -14.47 8.00 9.56
CA GLU A 253 -14.28 6.55 9.77
C GLU A 253 -13.80 5.85 8.49
N LYS A 254 -13.93 6.53 7.35
CA LYS A 254 -13.60 6.01 6.02
C LYS A 254 -13.17 7.16 5.10
N ALA A 255 -12.22 6.88 4.21
CA ALA A 255 -11.80 7.76 3.13
C ALA A 255 -11.93 7.05 1.79
N GLU A 256 -12.36 7.77 0.76
CA GLU A 256 -12.50 7.25 -0.60
C GLU A 256 -11.82 8.18 -1.59
N LEU A 257 -11.20 7.60 -2.61
CA LEU A 257 -10.63 8.29 -3.76
C LEU A 257 -11.02 7.53 -5.02
N GLU A 258 -11.69 8.20 -5.96
CA GLU A 258 -12.03 7.61 -7.25
C GLU A 258 -11.17 8.24 -8.34
N LEU A 259 -10.53 7.39 -9.13
CA LEU A 259 -9.69 7.77 -10.27
C LEU A 259 -10.31 7.19 -11.54
N ASN A 260 -10.50 8.08 -12.53
CA ASN A 260 -11.02 7.76 -13.85
C ASN A 260 -10.44 8.75 -14.89
N SER A 261 -10.85 8.62 -16.16
CA SER A 261 -10.36 9.51 -17.24
C SER A 261 -10.77 10.98 -17.07
N GLU A 262 -11.80 11.25 -16.28
CA GLU A 262 -12.36 12.59 -16.03
C GLU A 262 -11.77 13.23 -14.77
N THR A 263 -10.94 12.52 -13.99
CA THR A 263 -10.30 13.09 -12.80
C THR A 263 -9.46 14.32 -13.17
N GLU A 264 -9.76 15.45 -12.56
CA GLU A 264 -9.06 16.71 -12.78
C GLU A 264 -7.89 16.88 -11.80
N PHE A 265 -6.73 17.26 -12.33
CA PHE A 265 -5.55 17.63 -11.54
C PHE A 265 -5.27 19.11 -11.73
N THR A 266 -4.82 19.78 -10.67
CA THR A 266 -4.43 21.19 -10.74
C THR A 266 -3.02 21.41 -10.22
N LYS A 267 -2.26 22.29 -10.87
CA LYS A 267 -0.95 22.79 -10.41
C LYS A 267 -1.01 24.31 -10.42
N ASP A 268 -0.57 24.94 -9.33
CA ASP A 268 -0.60 26.41 -9.17
C ASP A 268 -1.98 27.04 -9.45
N LYS A 269 -3.06 26.34 -9.06
CA LYS A 269 -4.48 26.71 -9.26
C LYS A 269 -4.96 26.67 -10.73
N ALA A 270 -4.19 26.08 -11.65
CA ALA A 270 -4.61 25.84 -13.03
C ALA A 270 -4.79 24.34 -13.29
N PRO A 271 -5.81 23.94 -14.08
CA PRO A 271 -5.95 22.55 -14.54
C PRO A 271 -4.73 22.09 -15.33
N VAL A 272 -4.39 20.81 -15.17
CA VAL A 272 -3.25 20.19 -15.84
C VAL A 272 -3.74 18.99 -16.65
N GLU A 273 -3.34 18.96 -17.93
CA GLU A 273 -3.49 17.75 -18.74
C GLU A 273 -2.48 16.68 -18.30
N TRP A 274 -3.00 15.51 -17.98
CA TRP A 274 -2.24 14.39 -17.45
C TRP A 274 -2.43 13.14 -18.30
N THR A 275 -1.48 12.21 -18.20
CA THR A 275 -1.46 10.94 -18.96
C THR A 275 -1.57 9.73 -18.05
N SER A 276 -0.97 9.80 -16.86
CA SER A 276 -1.01 8.75 -15.85
C SER A 276 -0.86 9.32 -14.43
N ILE A 277 -1.15 8.48 -13.44
CA ILE A 277 -0.89 8.69 -12.03
C ILE A 277 0.19 7.68 -11.65
N LYS A 278 1.32 8.19 -11.16
CA LYS A 278 2.50 7.37 -10.84
C LYS A 278 2.53 6.87 -9.38
N SER A 279 1.75 7.50 -8.51
CA SER A 279 1.64 7.11 -7.11
C SER A 279 0.40 7.72 -6.47
N ILE A 280 -0.04 7.09 -5.38
CA ILE A 280 -1.12 7.54 -4.52
C ILE A 280 -0.59 7.47 -3.09
N ALA A 281 -0.76 8.52 -2.30
CA ALA A 281 -0.35 8.52 -0.91
C ALA A 281 -1.47 9.02 0.02
N LEU A 282 -1.44 8.58 1.27
CA LEU A 282 -2.13 9.19 2.38
C LEU A 282 -1.15 10.13 3.08
N GLN A 283 -1.42 11.42 3.11
CA GLN A 283 -0.55 12.43 3.71
C GLN A 283 -1.19 13.10 4.92
N SER A 284 -0.37 13.37 5.93
CA SER A 284 -0.74 14.18 7.09
C SER A 284 -0.71 15.66 6.78
N GLY A 285 -1.83 16.32 7.08
CA GLY A 285 -1.98 17.78 7.06
C GLY A 285 -1.93 18.42 8.45
N CYS A 286 -1.48 17.70 9.49
CA CYS A 286 -1.44 18.24 10.85
C CYS A 286 -0.46 19.43 10.97
N ALA A 287 -0.64 20.24 12.01
CA ALA A 287 0.21 21.40 12.26
C ALA A 287 1.67 21.01 12.61
N ALA A 288 2.60 21.96 12.43
CA ALA A 288 4.00 21.77 12.77
C ALA A 288 4.17 21.45 14.27
N GLY A 289 5.01 20.46 14.60
CA GLY A 289 5.22 20.00 15.98
C GLY A 289 4.08 19.14 16.54
N VAL A 290 3.01 18.90 15.78
CA VAL A 290 1.94 17.96 16.12
C VAL A 290 2.25 16.58 15.55
N THR A 291 1.94 15.57 16.33
CA THR A 291 1.97 14.17 15.94
C THR A 291 0.55 13.62 15.97
N GLN A 292 0.10 13.01 14.88
CA GLN A 292 -1.19 12.32 14.81
C GLN A 292 -1.01 10.81 14.63
N THR A 293 -1.90 10.05 15.26
CA THR A 293 -1.99 8.59 15.13
C THR A 293 -3.13 8.24 14.19
N VAL A 294 -2.85 7.40 13.19
CA VAL A 294 -3.85 6.89 12.25
C VAL A 294 -3.78 5.37 12.24
N LYS A 295 -4.88 4.70 12.59
CA LYS A 295 -4.98 3.24 12.60
C LYS A 295 -5.82 2.78 11.42
N ILE A 296 -5.24 1.98 10.53
CA ILE A 296 -5.93 1.44 9.36
C ILE A 296 -6.59 0.12 9.74
N LYS A 297 -7.91 0.02 9.53
CA LYS A 297 -8.68 -1.21 9.67
C LYS A 297 -8.63 -2.05 8.41
N SER A 298 -8.77 -1.42 7.26
CA SER A 298 -8.65 -2.07 5.96
C SER A 298 -8.32 -1.05 4.87
N ALA A 299 -7.68 -1.50 3.80
CA ALA A 299 -7.54 -0.73 2.58
C ALA A 299 -7.78 -1.64 1.37
N LYS A 300 -8.57 -1.15 0.42
CA LYS A 300 -8.88 -1.89 -0.81
C LYS A 300 -8.99 -0.99 -2.02
N ARG A 301 -8.79 -1.59 -3.19
CA ARG A 301 -9.05 -1.01 -4.50
C ARG A 301 -10.17 -1.80 -5.15
N ILE A 302 -11.18 -1.10 -5.64
CA ILE A 302 -12.28 -1.62 -6.43
C ILE A 302 -12.02 -1.18 -7.86
N ILE A 303 -11.86 -2.14 -8.76
CA ILE A 303 -11.66 -1.92 -10.19
C ILE A 303 -12.98 -2.22 -10.88
N THR A 304 -13.52 -1.22 -11.56
CA THR A 304 -14.81 -1.32 -12.25
C THR A 304 -14.55 -1.27 -13.76
N ASN A 305 -14.76 -2.39 -14.44
CA ASN A 305 -14.64 -2.45 -15.88
C ASN A 305 -15.91 -1.94 -16.55
N THR A 306 -15.75 -1.10 -17.57
CA THR A 306 -16.86 -0.71 -18.43
C THR A 306 -17.25 -1.91 -19.29
N THR A 307 -18.28 -2.66 -18.89
CA THR A 307 -18.75 -3.79 -19.70
C THR A 307 -19.48 -3.27 -20.94
N THR A 308 -19.32 -3.95 -22.08
CA THR A 308 -19.98 -3.58 -23.34
C THR A 308 -21.50 -3.79 -23.34
N GLY A 309 -22.13 -4.00 -22.17
CA GLY A 309 -23.57 -4.20 -22.03
C GLY A 309 -24.07 -5.59 -22.44
N ILE A 310 -23.18 -6.56 -22.70
CA ILE A 310 -23.57 -7.95 -22.97
C ILE A 310 -23.85 -8.66 -21.65
N SER A 311 -25.12 -8.67 -21.24
CA SER A 311 -25.58 -9.28 -19.99
C SER A 311 -25.70 -10.82 -20.05
N LYS A 312 -25.71 -11.41 -21.24
CA LYS A 312 -25.76 -12.85 -21.47
C LYS A 312 -25.43 -13.21 -22.92
N VAL A 313 -24.58 -14.21 -23.15
CA VAL A 313 -24.47 -14.91 -24.44
C VAL A 313 -25.18 -16.24 -24.26
N GLU A 314 -26.44 -16.32 -24.66
CA GLU A 314 -27.14 -17.60 -24.73
C GLU A 314 -26.84 -18.26 -26.08
N ASN A 315 -26.26 -19.47 -26.04
CA ASN A 315 -26.30 -20.38 -27.18
C ASN A 315 -27.73 -20.93 -27.29
N LEU A 316 -28.65 -20.10 -27.78
CA LEU A 316 -29.99 -20.57 -28.14
C LEU A 316 -29.85 -21.61 -29.24
N GLU A 317 -30.47 -22.77 -29.06
CA GLU A 317 -30.59 -23.74 -30.15
C GLU A 317 -31.28 -23.07 -31.32
N VAL A 318 -30.53 -22.93 -32.40
CA VAL A 318 -31.01 -22.29 -33.61
C VAL A 318 -32.14 -23.14 -34.18
N ALA A 319 -33.34 -22.54 -34.32
CA ALA A 319 -34.47 -23.20 -34.97
C ALA A 319 -34.05 -23.65 -36.39
N LYS A 320 -34.05 -24.97 -36.63
CA LYS A 320 -33.74 -25.59 -37.94
C LYS A 320 -35.01 -25.79 -38.78
N ASP A 321 -35.96 -24.85 -38.69
CA ASP A 321 -37.26 -24.97 -39.35
C ASP A 321 -37.21 -24.53 -40.84
N GLY A 322 -36.04 -24.09 -41.33
CA GLY A 322 -35.82 -23.72 -42.72
C GLY A 322 -36.48 -22.41 -43.13
N LYS A 323 -37.06 -21.65 -42.19
CA LYS A 323 -37.62 -20.32 -42.46
C LYS A 323 -36.51 -19.30 -42.68
N CYS A 324 -36.80 -18.32 -43.55
CA CYS A 324 -35.92 -17.21 -43.85
C CYS A 324 -36.50 -15.93 -43.23
N PHE A 325 -35.65 -15.13 -42.60
CA PHE A 325 -36.02 -13.82 -42.06
C PHE A 325 -35.13 -12.73 -42.66
N ASN A 326 -35.67 -11.57 -43.00
CA ASN A 326 -34.85 -10.41 -43.37
C ASN A 326 -34.12 -9.83 -42.12
N LEU A 327 -33.26 -8.83 -42.32
CA LEU A 327 -32.53 -8.18 -41.22
C LEU A 327 -33.43 -7.44 -40.22
N ALA A 328 -34.69 -7.17 -40.59
CA ALA A 328 -35.71 -6.61 -39.70
C ALA A 328 -36.49 -7.68 -38.92
N GLY A 329 -36.14 -8.96 -39.05
CA GLY A 329 -36.80 -10.07 -38.34
C GLY A 329 -38.14 -10.51 -38.94
N GLN A 330 -38.50 -10.05 -40.14
CA GLN A 330 -39.73 -10.46 -40.82
C GLN A 330 -39.49 -11.73 -41.62
N GLN A 331 -40.40 -12.71 -41.53
CA GLN A 331 -40.33 -13.91 -42.34
C GLN A 331 -40.51 -13.56 -43.83
N VAL A 332 -39.62 -14.05 -44.68
CA VAL A 332 -39.62 -13.80 -46.12
C VAL A 332 -39.73 -15.10 -46.92
N GLY A 333 -40.39 -15.01 -48.09
CA GLY A 333 -40.59 -16.14 -49.00
C GLY A 333 -39.40 -16.40 -49.93
N LYS A 334 -39.49 -17.48 -50.72
CA LYS A 334 -38.41 -17.94 -51.63
C LYS A 334 -37.97 -16.94 -52.71
N GLY A 335 -38.82 -15.96 -53.05
CA GLY A 335 -38.52 -14.95 -54.06
C GLY A 335 -37.83 -13.69 -53.53
N TYR A 336 -37.54 -13.62 -52.22
CA TYR A 336 -36.86 -12.47 -51.62
C TYR A 336 -35.39 -12.41 -52.06
N LYS A 337 -34.95 -11.24 -52.54
CA LYS A 337 -33.57 -10.98 -52.93
C LYS A 337 -32.91 -10.09 -51.88
N GLY A 338 -31.76 -10.52 -51.36
CA GLY A 338 -31.02 -9.78 -50.33
C GLY A 338 -30.46 -10.67 -49.22
N ILE A 339 -29.97 -10.02 -48.17
CA ILE A 339 -29.42 -10.69 -46.99
C ILE A 339 -30.57 -11.19 -46.12
N VAL A 340 -30.54 -12.47 -45.77
CA VAL A 340 -31.48 -13.10 -44.85
C VAL A 340 -30.75 -13.88 -43.76
N ILE A 341 -31.44 -14.15 -42.67
CA ILE A 341 -31.06 -15.11 -41.65
C ILE A 341 -31.90 -16.38 -41.87
N LYS A 342 -31.24 -17.51 -42.09
CA LYS A 342 -31.87 -18.84 -42.21
C LYS A 342 -31.10 -19.81 -41.34
N ASN A 343 -31.80 -20.53 -40.47
CA ASN A 343 -31.19 -21.44 -39.51
C ASN A 343 -29.99 -20.78 -38.81
N GLY A 344 -30.19 -19.55 -38.30
CA GLY A 344 -29.19 -18.79 -37.53
C GLY A 344 -27.96 -18.34 -38.32
N LYS A 345 -27.91 -18.58 -39.64
CA LYS A 345 -26.81 -18.16 -40.50
C LYS A 345 -27.26 -17.04 -41.42
N LYS A 346 -26.42 -16.01 -41.53
CA LYS A 346 -26.57 -14.95 -42.54
C LYS A 346 -26.25 -15.54 -43.92
N MET A 347 -27.11 -15.31 -44.89
CA MET A 347 -26.95 -15.77 -46.26
C MET A 347 -27.54 -14.76 -47.25
N VAL A 348 -27.02 -14.74 -48.47
CA VAL A 348 -27.51 -13.89 -49.56
C VAL A 348 -28.37 -14.74 -50.50
N ILE A 349 -29.64 -14.35 -50.69
CA ILE A 349 -30.52 -14.93 -51.71
C ILE A 349 -30.48 -14.00 -52.94
N LYS A 350 -30.21 -14.57 -54.11
CA LYS A 350 -30.05 -13.85 -55.39
C LYS A 350 -31.29 -13.92 -56.26
#